data_AF-A0A519ZBJ7-F1
#
_entry.id   AF-A0A519ZBJ7-F1
#
_cell.length_a   1.000
_cell.length_b   1.000
_cell.length_c   1.000
_cell.angle_alpha   90.00
_cell.angle_beta   90.00
_cell.angle_gamma   90.00
#
_symmetry.space_group_name_H-M   'P 1'
#
loop_
_entity.id
_entity.type
_entity.pdbx_description
1 polymer ?
#
loop_
_entity_poly.entity_id
_entity_poly.type
_entity_poly.pdbx_seq_one_letter_code
_entity_poly.pdbx_strand_id
1 'polypeptide(L)'
;MFEMSTYAVLMLVGFFVMLMIGIPVAISLAVSGFVFGWLGFGETLFNLIPARFYGIVSGYQWMAIPLFVFMGVMLEKSRLADDLLDVMGHLAGGLKGGMAIGIVLFGVLMGATTGIVGATIITLGLLTLPTLIRRGYDKSVACGVICASGTLGQIIPPSLILILLSDIMQLSVGTL
;
A
#
# COMPACT_ATOMS: atom_id res chain seq x y z
N MET A 1 8.76 -32.18 -28.82
CA MET A 1 7.99 -31.13 -28.13
C MET A 1 7.87 -31.55 -26.68
N PHE A 2 8.33 -30.73 -25.73
CA PHE A 2 8.24 -31.06 -24.31
C PHE A 2 6.79 -31.03 -23.84
N GLU A 3 6.48 -31.76 -22.76
CA GLU A 3 5.16 -31.70 -22.13
C GLU A 3 4.92 -30.30 -21.54
N MET A 4 3.65 -29.87 -21.53
CA MET A 4 3.19 -28.58 -20.98
C MET A 4 3.67 -28.36 -19.53
N SER A 5 3.77 -29.45 -18.77
CA SER A 5 4.31 -29.50 -17.40
C SER A 5 5.76 -29.02 -17.31
N THR A 6 6.59 -29.32 -18.30
CA THR A 6 8.01 -28.96 -18.32
C THR A 6 8.19 -27.46 -18.53
N TYR A 7 7.40 -26.85 -19.42
CA TYR A 7 7.41 -25.40 -19.63
C TYR A 7 6.97 -24.63 -18.39
N ALA A 8 5.99 -25.14 -17.63
CA ALA A 8 5.54 -24.51 -16.39
C ALA A 8 6.62 -24.52 -15.30
N VAL A 9 7.34 -25.63 -15.14
CA VAL A 9 8.45 -25.73 -14.17
C VAL A 9 9.62 -24.81 -14.59
N LEU A 10 9.97 -24.79 -15.87
CA LEU A 10 11.01 -23.88 -16.38
C LEU A 10 10.63 -22.41 -16.24
N MET A 11 9.35 -22.06 -16.39
CA MET A 11 8.84 -20.71 -16.13
C MET A 11 9.06 -20.29 -14.68
N LEU A 12 8.72 -21.16 -13.74
CA LEU A 12 8.91 -20.91 -12.31
C LEU A 12 10.40 -20.74 -11.97
N VAL A 13 11.25 -21.64 -12.45
CA VAL A 13 12.70 -21.58 -12.20
C VAL A 13 13.29 -20.32 -12.83
N GLY A 14 12.92 -19.99 -14.07
CA GLY A 14 13.37 -18.79 -14.77
C GLY A 14 12.94 -17.50 -14.05
N PHE A 15 11.72 -17.45 -13.52
CA PHE A 15 11.24 -16.34 -12.70
C PHE A 15 12.12 -16.11 -11.45
N PHE A 16 12.41 -17.17 -10.70
CA PHE A 16 13.26 -17.07 -9.50
C PHE A 16 14.70 -16.67 -9.83
N VAL A 17 15.27 -17.17 -10.93
CA VAL A 17 16.61 -16.74 -11.38
C VAL A 17 16.62 -15.25 -11.68
N MET A 18 15.60 -14.73 -12.37
CA MET A 18 15.46 -13.31 -12.68
C MET A 18 15.40 -12.44 -11.40
N LEU A 19 14.70 -12.92 -10.37
CA LEU A 19 14.65 -12.27 -9.06
C LEU A 19 16.02 -12.29 -8.35
N MET A 20 16.77 -13.39 -8.42
CA MET A 20 18.11 -13.49 -7.82
C MET A 20 19.12 -12.54 -8.48
N ILE A 21 18.92 -12.23 -9.77
CA ILE A 21 19.72 -11.23 -10.51
C ILE A 21 19.36 -9.79 -10.08
N GLY A 22 18.31 -9.60 -9.27
CA GLY A 22 17.87 -8.29 -8.77
C GLY A 22 16.94 -7.55 -9.73
N ILE A 23 16.35 -8.24 -10.70
CA ILE A 23 15.42 -7.63 -11.65
C ILE A 23 14.07 -7.36 -10.95
N PRO A 24 13.48 -6.17 -11.12
CA PRO A 24 12.19 -5.84 -10.52
C PRO A 24 11.12 -6.90 -10.79
N VAL A 25 10.38 -7.28 -9.75
CA VAL A 25 9.40 -8.38 -9.78
C VAL A 25 8.42 -8.28 -10.95
N ALA A 26 7.92 -7.07 -11.24
CA ALA A 26 6.99 -6.83 -12.35
C ALA A 26 7.58 -7.22 -13.71
N ILE A 27 8.85 -6.87 -13.95
CA ILE A 27 9.55 -7.21 -15.20
C ILE A 27 9.81 -8.72 -15.25
N SER A 28 10.24 -9.30 -14.14
CA SER A 28 10.48 -10.75 -14.03
C SER A 28 9.21 -11.57 -14.32
N LEU A 29 8.04 -11.15 -13.80
CA LEU A 29 6.74 -11.77 -14.10
C LEU A 29 6.34 -11.58 -15.57
N ALA A 30 6.48 -10.37 -16.11
CA ALA A 30 6.12 -10.08 -17.48
C ALA A 30 6.95 -10.88 -18.49
N VAL A 31 8.27 -10.90 -18.31
CA VAL A 31 9.20 -11.60 -19.21
C VAL A 31 9.04 -13.11 -19.11
N SER A 32 9.03 -13.68 -17.90
CA SER A 32 8.85 -15.12 -17.73
C SER A 32 7.47 -15.59 -18.22
N GLY A 33 6.40 -14.86 -17.89
CA GLY A 33 5.05 -15.17 -18.35
C GLY A 33 4.89 -15.08 -19.87
N PHE A 34 5.49 -14.08 -20.51
CA PHE A 34 5.41 -13.90 -21.96
C PHE A 34 6.26 -14.93 -22.72
N VAL A 35 7.51 -15.14 -22.32
CA VAL A 35 8.44 -16.08 -22.99
C VAL A 35 7.92 -17.51 -22.90
N PHE A 36 7.56 -17.97 -21.70
CA PHE A 36 7.05 -19.34 -21.53
C PHE A 36 5.60 -19.48 -22.00
N GLY A 37 4.80 -18.41 -21.97
CA GLY A 37 3.48 -18.36 -22.59
C GLY A 37 3.55 -18.53 -24.10
N TRP A 38 4.52 -17.90 -24.78
CA TRP A 38 4.74 -18.09 -26.21
C TRP A 38 5.20 -19.52 -26.51
N LEU A 39 6.16 -20.04 -25.74
CA LEU A 39 6.67 -21.40 -25.95
C LEU A 39 5.61 -22.48 -25.72
N GLY A 40 4.66 -22.27 -24.81
CA GLY A 40 3.58 -23.22 -24.52
C GLY A 40 2.36 -23.09 -25.43
N PHE A 41 1.89 -21.86 -25.71
CA PHE A 41 0.65 -21.61 -26.44
C PHE A 41 0.85 -21.14 -27.89
N GLY A 42 2.07 -20.82 -28.30
CA GLY A 42 2.38 -20.33 -29.66
C GLY A 42 1.58 -19.07 -30.01
N GLU A 43 1.09 -19.00 -31.25
CA GLU A 43 0.29 -17.87 -31.73
C GLU A 43 -1.06 -17.72 -31.00
N THR A 44 -1.57 -18.78 -30.38
CA THR A 44 -2.81 -18.73 -29.59
C THR A 44 -2.67 -17.79 -28.38
N LEU A 45 -1.45 -17.55 -27.89
CA LEU A 45 -1.19 -16.55 -26.84
C LEU A 45 -1.76 -15.17 -27.22
N PHE A 46 -1.63 -14.75 -28.47
CA PHE A 46 -2.11 -13.44 -28.94
C PHE A 46 -3.63 -13.32 -28.92
N ASN A 47 -4.36 -14.42 -28.95
CA ASN A 47 -5.82 -14.43 -28.78
C ASN A 47 -6.23 -14.44 -27.30
N LEU A 48 -5.38 -15.00 -26.42
CA LEU A 48 -5.65 -15.09 -24.99
C LEU A 48 -5.31 -13.79 -24.24
N ILE A 49 -4.30 -13.05 -24.71
CA ILE A 49 -3.87 -11.78 -24.11
C ILE A 49 -5.02 -10.76 -24.05
N PRO A 50 -5.73 -10.43 -25.15
CA PRO A 50 -6.84 -9.47 -25.12
C PRO A 50 -7.95 -9.87 -24.16
N ALA A 51 -8.31 -11.16 -24.11
CA ALA A 51 -9.33 -11.67 -23.19
C ALA A 51 -8.91 -11.48 -21.72
N ARG A 52 -7.63 -11.69 -21.40
CA ARG A 52 -7.10 -11.43 -20.06
C ARG A 52 -6.99 -9.96 -19.71
N PHE A 53 -6.53 -9.12 -20.65
CA PHE A 53 -6.51 -7.68 -20.46
C PHE A 53 -7.91 -7.12 -20.21
N TYR A 54 -8.89 -7.55 -21.02
CA TYR A 54 -10.28 -7.11 -20.84
C TYR A 54 -10.82 -7.50 -19.46
N GLY A 55 -10.60 -8.74 -19.03
CA GLY A 55 -11.03 -9.20 -17.70
C GLY A 55 -10.40 -8.42 -16.54
N ILE A 56 -9.15 -7.97 -16.67
CA ILE A 56 -8.49 -7.13 -15.66
C ILE A 56 -9.07 -5.71 -15.66
N VAL A 57 -9.23 -5.11 -16.84
CA VAL A 57 -9.70 -3.72 -16.98
C VAL A 57 -11.19 -3.57 -16.63
N SER A 58 -12.01 -4.60 -16.89
CA SER A 58 -13.43 -4.61 -16.52
C SER A 58 -13.67 -4.85 -15.01
N GLY A 59 -12.61 -5.10 -14.24
CA GLY A 59 -12.72 -5.32 -12.80
C GLY A 59 -13.24 -4.09 -12.05
N TYR A 60 -14.13 -4.31 -11.07
CA TYR A 60 -14.65 -3.26 -10.17
C TYR A 60 -13.53 -2.54 -9.39
N GLN A 61 -12.38 -3.17 -9.23
CA GLN A 61 -11.18 -2.71 -8.53
C GLN A 61 -10.66 -1.39 -9.09
N TRP A 62 -10.74 -1.19 -10.41
CA TRP A 62 -10.32 0.06 -11.05
C TRP A 62 -11.22 1.24 -10.68
N MET A 63 -12.46 1.00 -10.24
CA MET A 63 -13.33 2.04 -9.68
C MET A 63 -13.07 2.24 -8.19
N ALA A 64 -12.73 1.17 -7.45
CA ALA A 64 -12.44 1.25 -6.02
C ALA A 64 -11.20 2.11 -5.73
N ILE A 65 -10.12 2.00 -6.53
CA ILE A 65 -8.88 2.75 -6.30
C ILE A 65 -9.10 4.28 -6.39
N PRO A 66 -9.71 4.86 -7.45
CA PRO A 66 -9.98 6.28 -7.52
C PRO A 66 -10.94 6.78 -6.44
N LEU A 67 -11.99 6.02 -6.12
CA LEU A 67 -12.94 6.39 -5.06
C LEU A 67 -12.25 6.41 -3.67
N PHE A 68 -11.35 5.46 -3.43
CA PHE A 68 -10.55 5.40 -2.21
C PHE A 68 -9.58 6.58 -2.11
N VAL A 69 -8.85 6.89 -3.19
CA VAL A 69 -7.97 8.06 -3.24
C VAL A 69 -8.78 9.35 -3.06
N PHE A 70 -9.95 9.45 -3.68
CA PHE A 70 -10.85 10.60 -3.52
C PHE A 70 -11.28 10.80 -2.07
N MET A 71 -11.66 9.72 -1.37
CA MET A 71 -11.98 9.77 0.06
C MET A 71 -10.79 10.26 0.88
N GLY A 72 -9.58 9.71 0.64
CA GLY A 72 -8.36 10.13 1.34
C GLY A 72 -8.07 11.62 1.15
N VAL A 73 -8.15 12.12 -0.07
CA VAL A 73 -7.95 13.54 -0.39
C VAL A 73 -9.03 14.43 0.22
N MET A 74 -10.30 14.00 0.23
CA MET A 74 -11.39 14.74 0.88
C MET A 74 -11.18 14.86 2.39
N LEU A 75 -10.71 13.79 3.05
CA LEU A 75 -10.40 13.79 4.48
C LEU A 75 -9.16 14.63 4.81
N GLU A 76 -8.17 14.68 3.93
CA GLU A 76 -7.03 15.57 4.08
C GLU A 76 -7.45 17.04 3.94
N LYS A 77 -8.29 17.36 2.95
CA LYS A 77 -8.76 18.73 2.69
C LYS A 77 -9.75 19.27 3.72
N SER A 78 -10.45 18.39 4.45
CA SER A 78 -11.44 18.81 5.45
C SER A 78 -10.82 19.36 6.74
N ARG A 79 -9.49 19.31 6.91
CA ARG A 79 -8.78 19.72 8.13
C ARG A 79 -9.20 18.99 9.42
N LEU A 80 -9.99 17.91 9.29
CA LEU A 80 -10.23 16.94 10.37
C LEU A 80 -8.93 16.47 11.00
N ALA A 81 -7.87 16.45 10.19
CA ALA A 81 -6.51 16.17 10.60
C ALA A 81 -6.01 17.06 11.75
N ASP A 82 -6.12 18.37 11.57
CA ASP A 82 -5.62 19.36 12.52
C ASP A 82 -6.48 19.39 13.78
N ASP A 83 -7.80 19.34 13.62
CA ASP A 83 -8.75 19.33 14.75
C ASP A 83 -8.60 18.08 15.62
N LEU A 84 -8.36 16.91 15.03
CA LEU A 84 -8.11 15.68 15.78
C LEU A 84 -6.77 15.70 16.52
N LEU A 85 -5.73 16.29 15.93
CA LEU A 85 -4.43 16.48 16.60
C LEU A 85 -4.58 17.39 17.82
N ASP A 86 -5.33 18.48 17.71
CA ASP A 86 -5.60 19.39 18.82
C ASP A 86 -6.45 18.71 19.91
N VAL A 87 -7.50 17.97 19.53
CA VAL A 87 -8.34 17.21 20.48
C VAL A 87 -7.52 16.13 21.18
N MET A 88 -6.66 15.40 20.47
CA MET A 88 -5.75 14.40 21.06
C MET A 88 -4.72 15.05 21.98
N GLY A 89 -4.24 16.25 21.64
CA GLY A 89 -3.37 17.07 22.49
C GLY A 89 -4.04 17.48 23.80
N HIS A 90 -5.35 17.79 23.76
CA HIS A 90 -6.14 18.09 24.95
C HIS A 90 -6.48 16.83 25.77
N LEU A 91 -6.83 15.72 25.12
CA LEU A 91 -7.10 14.42 25.73
C LEU A 91 -5.87 13.84 26.45
N ALA A 92 -4.69 14.08 25.91
CA ALA A 92 -3.42 13.72 26.52
C ALA A 92 -3.13 14.48 27.83
N GLY A 93 -3.80 15.62 28.07
CA GLY A 93 -3.67 16.42 29.29
C GLY A 93 -2.20 16.74 29.66
N GLY A 94 -1.88 16.61 30.95
CA GLY A 94 -0.52 16.80 31.50
C GLY A 94 0.36 15.54 31.48
N LEU A 95 -0.03 14.48 30.76
CA LEU A 95 0.70 13.22 30.77
C LEU A 95 2.03 13.36 30.02
N LYS A 96 3.14 13.06 30.69
CA LYS A 96 4.47 13.02 30.06
C LYS A 96 4.46 11.99 28.93
N GLY A 97 4.57 12.43 27.68
CA GLY A 97 4.52 11.56 26.50
C GLY A 97 3.17 11.52 25.75
N GLY A 98 2.12 12.16 26.27
CA GLY A 98 0.77 12.02 25.71
C GLY A 98 0.61 12.59 24.29
N MET A 99 1.41 13.59 23.91
CA MET A 99 1.41 14.11 22.54
C MET A 99 1.92 13.08 21.52
N ALA A 100 2.93 12.27 21.88
CA ALA A 100 3.42 11.21 21.01
C ALA A 100 2.36 10.13 20.79
N ILE A 101 1.62 9.75 21.84
CA ILE A 101 0.51 8.80 21.74
C ILE A 101 -0.60 9.35 20.84
N GLY A 102 -0.94 10.64 20.99
CA GLY A 102 -1.89 11.33 20.12
C GLY A 102 -1.46 11.29 18.65
N ILE A 103 -0.19 11.52 18.35
CA ILE A 103 0.37 11.44 16.99
C ILE A 103 0.34 10.01 16.44
N VAL A 104 0.55 8.98 17.27
CA VAL A 104 0.40 7.58 16.83
C VAL A 104 -1.04 7.30 16.43
N LEU A 105 -2.00 7.58 17.32
CA LEU A 105 -3.42 7.37 17.06
C LEU A 105 -3.88 8.15 15.83
N PHE A 106 -3.48 9.41 15.74
CA PHE A 106 -3.82 10.27 14.62
C PHE A 106 -3.20 9.78 13.30
N GLY A 107 -1.91 9.44 13.32
CA GLY A 107 -1.22 8.94 12.13
C GLY A 107 -1.73 7.58 11.68
N VAL A 108 -2.22 6.76 12.60
CA VAL A 108 -2.93 5.51 12.29
C VAL A 108 -4.25 5.80 11.60
N LEU A 109 -5.06 6.73 12.09
CA LEU A 109 -6.34 7.12 11.48
C LEU A 109 -6.16 7.75 10.10
N MET A 110 -5.19 8.65 9.93
CA MET A 110 -4.87 9.21 8.60
C MET A 110 -4.23 8.18 7.67
N GLY A 111 -3.37 7.31 8.18
CA GLY A 111 -2.76 6.25 7.40
C GLY A 111 -3.80 5.25 6.89
N ALA A 112 -4.81 4.94 7.70
CA ALA A 112 -5.95 4.13 7.29
C ALA A 112 -6.70 4.79 6.14
N THR A 113 -7.03 6.08 6.23
CA THR A 113 -7.86 6.74 5.22
C THR A 113 -7.14 7.02 3.90
N THR A 114 -5.83 7.24 3.94
CA THR A 114 -5.01 7.56 2.76
C THR A 114 -4.41 6.31 2.10
N GLY A 115 -4.17 5.25 2.86
CA GLY A 115 -3.59 3.98 2.39
C GLY A 115 -2.14 4.06 1.87
N ILE A 116 -1.49 5.22 1.95
CA ILE A 116 -0.14 5.49 1.40
C ILE A 116 0.79 6.00 2.49
N VAL A 117 1.70 5.14 2.97
CA VAL A 117 2.66 5.45 4.05
C VAL A 117 3.49 6.70 3.78
N GLY A 118 4.00 6.85 2.56
CA GLY A 118 4.91 7.95 2.22
C GLY A 118 4.25 9.32 2.36
N ALA A 119 3.03 9.47 1.85
CA ALA A 119 2.29 10.73 1.93
C ALA A 119 1.97 11.10 3.38
N THR A 120 1.45 10.14 4.16
CA THR A 120 1.09 10.36 5.56
C THR A 120 2.29 10.75 6.42
N ILE A 121 3.44 10.08 6.26
CA ILE A 121 4.65 10.37 7.04
C ILE A 121 5.20 11.76 6.71
N ILE A 122 5.18 12.18 5.44
CA ILE A 122 5.65 13.51 5.04
C ILE A 122 4.74 14.58 5.65
N THR A 123 3.42 14.44 5.54
CA THR A 123 2.44 15.39 6.09
C THR A 123 2.56 15.49 7.62
N LEU A 124 2.54 14.35 8.32
CA LEU A 124 2.74 14.31 9.78
C LEU A 124 4.10 14.86 10.19
N GLY A 125 5.16 14.52 9.45
CA GLY A 125 6.51 15.02 9.68
C GLY A 125 6.55 16.54 9.65
N LEU A 126 6.02 17.15 8.59
CA LEU A 126 6.02 18.59 8.42
C LEU A 126 5.17 19.32 9.47
N LEU A 127 4.04 18.73 9.88
CA LEU A 127 3.11 19.33 10.83
C LEU A 127 3.53 19.12 12.30
N THR A 128 4.01 17.93 12.66
CA THR A 128 4.13 17.51 14.07
C THR A 128 5.57 17.49 14.59
N LEU A 129 6.57 17.26 13.73
CA LEU A 129 7.99 17.25 14.13
C LEU A 129 8.46 18.57 14.78
N PRO A 130 8.17 19.77 14.22
CA PRO A 130 8.61 21.01 14.86
C PRO A 130 7.96 21.23 16.24
N THR A 131 6.71 20.79 16.40
CA THR A 131 5.96 20.90 17.66
C THR A 131 6.51 19.96 18.74
N LEU A 132 6.86 18.73 18.38
CA LEU A 132 7.49 17.76 19.28
C LEU A 132 8.85 18.25 19.80
N ILE A 133 9.69 18.80 18.92
CA ILE A 133 11.00 19.34 19.30
C ILE A 133 10.84 20.54 20.23
N ARG A 134 9.88 21.45 19.97
CA ARG A 134 9.60 22.60 20.86
C ARG A 134 9.13 22.18 22.25
N ARG A 135 8.45 21.03 22.38
CA ARG A 135 8.04 20.46 23.68
C ARG A 135 9.12 19.60 24.35
N GLY A 136 10.34 19.56 23.80
CA GLY A 136 11.49 18.89 24.42
C GLY A 136 11.58 17.38 24.18
N TYR A 137 10.88 16.85 23.16
CA TYR A 137 11.07 15.45 22.76
C TYR A 137 12.43 15.26 22.09
N ASP A 138 13.07 14.12 22.35
CA ASP A 138 14.26 13.70 21.61
C ASP A 138 13.92 13.49 20.12
N LYS A 139 14.80 13.93 19.22
CA LYS A 139 14.60 13.82 17.75
C LYS A 139 14.40 12.38 17.31
N SER A 140 15.09 11.44 17.92
CA SER A 140 15.03 10.01 17.59
C SER A 140 13.64 9.45 17.92
N VAL A 141 13.11 9.84 19.09
CA VAL A 141 11.77 9.45 19.53
C VAL A 141 10.70 10.10 18.65
N ALA A 142 10.84 11.38 18.33
CA ALA A 142 9.89 12.10 17.48
C ALA A 142 9.80 11.47 16.07
N CYS A 143 10.95 11.22 15.43
CA CYS A 143 10.98 10.55 14.13
C CYS A 143 10.46 9.11 14.20
N GLY A 144 10.84 8.36 15.24
CA GLY A 144 10.38 6.98 15.44
C GLY A 144 8.86 6.90 15.58
N VAL A 145 8.25 7.81 16.35
CA VAL A 145 6.80 7.91 16.54
C VAL A 145 6.07 8.20 15.24
N ILE A 146 6.57 9.14 14.43
CA ILE A 146 5.97 9.51 13.14
C ILE A 146 6.10 8.37 12.12
N CYS A 147 7.25 7.71 12.05
CA CYS A 147 7.44 6.57 11.15
C CYS A 147 6.60 5.35 11.56
N ALA A 148 6.48 5.09 12.87
CA ALA A 148 5.65 4.00 13.40
C ALA A 148 4.15 4.26 13.16
N SER A 149 3.69 5.50 13.30
CA SER A 149 2.27 5.83 13.10
C SER A 149 1.81 5.62 11.65
N GLY A 150 2.64 6.01 10.68
CA GLY A 150 2.32 5.84 9.26
C GLY A 150 2.27 4.37 8.82
N THR A 151 3.12 3.51 9.38
CA THR A 151 3.15 2.07 9.05
C THR A 151 1.99 1.30 9.67
N LEU A 152 1.60 1.62 10.91
CA LEU A 152 0.44 1.01 11.57
C LEU A 152 -0.89 1.33 10.86
N GLY A 153 -1.01 2.51 10.26
CA GLY A 153 -2.21 2.92 9.53
C GLY A 153 -2.54 2.05 8.32
N GLN A 154 -1.56 1.39 7.70
CA GLN A 154 -1.82 0.51 6.54
C GLN A 154 -2.59 -0.77 6.88
N ILE A 155 -2.58 -1.16 8.16
CA ILE A 155 -3.22 -2.40 8.63
C ILE A 155 -4.72 -2.19 8.84
N ILE A 156 -5.16 -0.96 9.12
CA ILE A 156 -6.57 -0.68 9.40
C ILE A 156 -7.33 -0.50 8.08
N PRO A 157 -8.38 -1.30 7.82
CA PRO A 157 -9.27 -1.08 6.68
C PRO A 157 -9.98 0.28 6.78
N PRO A 158 -10.27 0.96 5.66
CA PRO A 158 -9.97 0.58 4.26
C PRO A 158 -8.52 0.93 3.87
N SER A 159 -7.71 0.01 3.34
CA SER A 159 -6.33 0.33 2.92
C SER A 159 -6.02 -0.16 1.50
N LEU A 160 -5.17 0.58 0.76
CA LEU A 160 -4.80 0.24 -0.62
C LEU A 160 -4.13 -1.14 -0.70
N ILE A 161 -3.31 -1.50 0.29
CA ILE A 161 -2.68 -2.82 0.38
C ILE A 161 -3.75 -3.91 0.52
N LEU A 162 -4.76 -3.72 1.38
CA LEU A 162 -5.84 -4.70 1.53
C LEU A 162 -6.68 -4.80 0.26
N ILE A 163 -6.95 -3.70 -0.44
CA ILE A 163 -7.65 -3.70 -1.73
C ILE A 163 -6.86 -4.51 -2.78
N LEU A 164 -5.53 -4.29 -2.87
CA LEU A 164 -4.67 -5.06 -3.78
C LEU A 164 -4.52 -6.53 -3.36
N LEU A 165 -4.44 -6.80 -2.06
CA LEU A 165 -4.33 -8.17 -1.55
C LEU A 165 -5.62 -8.95 -1.78
N SER A 166 -6.77 -8.31 -1.63
CA SER A 166 -8.08 -8.86 -1.98
C SER A 166 -8.13 -9.28 -3.45
N ASP A 167 -7.53 -8.49 -4.34
CA ASP A 167 -7.44 -8.81 -5.77
C ASP A 167 -6.57 -10.06 -6.03
N ILE A 168 -5.38 -10.10 -5.43
CA ILE A 168 -4.45 -11.24 -5.54
C ILE A 168 -5.10 -12.53 -4.98
N MET A 169 -5.82 -12.41 -3.87
CA MET A 169 -6.47 -13.53 -3.20
C MET A 169 -7.87 -13.87 -3.76
N GLN A 170 -8.40 -13.07 -4.70
CA GLN A 170 -9.77 -13.18 -5.22
C GLN A 170 -10.84 -13.16 -4.12
N LEU A 171 -10.60 -12.43 -3.03
CA LEU A 171 -11.51 -12.29 -1.89
C LEU A 171 -12.21 -10.94 -1.92
N SER A 172 -13.39 -10.85 -1.29
CA SER A 172 -14.10 -9.58 -1.11
C SER A 172 -13.33 -8.66 -0.17
N VAL A 173 -13.14 -7.41 -0.58
CA VAL A 173 -12.50 -6.35 0.23
C VAL A 173 -13.25 -6.13 1.55
N GLY A 174 -14.56 -6.38 1.60
CA GLY A 174 -15.36 -6.19 2.82
C GLY A 174 -15.30 -7.35 3.82
N THR A 175 -14.61 -8.45 3.48
CA THR A 175 -14.47 -9.63 4.36
C THR A 175 -13.09 -9.72 5.01
N LEU A 176 -12.14 -8.86 4.60
CA LEU A 176 -10.79 -8.70 5.14
C LEU A 176 -10.74 -7.54 6.15
#